data_AF-A0A9D4Q3M8-F1
#
_entry.id   AF-A0A9D4Q3M8-F1
#
_cell.length_a   1.000
_cell.length_b   1.000
_cell.length_c   1.000
_cell.angle_alpha   90.00
_cell.angle_beta   90.00
_cell.angle_gamma   90.00
#
_symmetry.space_group_name_H-M   'P 1'
#
loop_
_entity.id
_entity.type
_entity.pdbx_description
1 polymer ?
#
loop_
_entity_poly.entity_id
_entity_poly.type
_entity_poly.pdbx_seq_one_letter_code
_entity_poly.pdbx_strand_id
1 'polypeptide(L)'
;MVSKVPGSKDHCLRRLLRRASPLLVPPTTDEFGTQLFHKEQGDASNAKTGAYGYRDANGLFRTVKYVADANGFRATVDTNEPGTAPGASADAVFNANPVAAPTAVGGRYAGAGGPWAG
;
A
#
# COMPACT_ATOMS: atom_id res chain seq x y z
N MET A 1 -12.09 21.28 -61.55
CA MET A 1 -10.74 20.76 -61.29
C MET A 1 -10.31 21.25 -59.92
N VAL A 2 -9.93 20.32 -59.03
CA VAL A 2 -8.93 20.43 -57.94
C VAL A 2 -9.06 21.60 -56.94
N SER A 3 -9.04 21.45 -55.61
CA SER A 3 -8.98 20.30 -54.71
C SER A 3 -9.15 20.81 -53.27
N LYS A 4 -9.90 20.03 -52.47
CA LYS A 4 -9.61 19.59 -51.10
C LYS A 4 -8.62 20.44 -50.25
N VAL A 5 -9.15 21.04 -49.18
CA VAL A 5 -8.40 21.65 -48.06
C VAL A 5 -7.47 20.60 -47.40
N PRO A 6 -6.16 20.87 -47.20
CA PRO A 6 -5.27 19.93 -46.50
C PRO A 6 -4.85 20.39 -45.09
N GLY A 7 -4.86 19.42 -44.15
CA GLY A 7 -4.01 19.36 -42.95
C GLY A 7 -4.64 19.90 -41.66
N SER A 8 -5.28 19.11 -40.79
CA SER A 8 -4.86 17.84 -40.16
C SER A 8 -3.49 17.88 -39.44
N LYS A 9 -3.15 19.01 -38.81
CA LYS A 9 -1.95 19.06 -37.94
C LYS A 9 -2.21 19.27 -36.46
N ASP A 10 -3.45 19.57 -36.07
CA ASP A 10 -3.76 19.80 -34.64
C ASP A 10 -4.26 18.55 -33.89
N HIS A 11 -4.45 17.42 -34.60
CA HIS A 11 -5.03 16.21 -34.02
C HIS A 11 -4.06 15.02 -33.84
N CYS A 12 -2.76 15.16 -34.17
CA CYS A 12 -1.82 14.03 -34.18
C CYS A 12 -0.74 14.03 -33.06
N LEU A 13 -0.65 15.07 -32.21
CA LEU A 13 0.42 15.18 -31.19
C LEU A 13 -0.01 15.01 -29.73
N ARG A 14 -1.29 14.73 -29.43
CA ARG A 14 -1.70 14.30 -28.08
C ARG A 14 -1.74 12.78 -27.92
N ARG A 15 -0.74 12.10 -28.51
CA ARG A 15 -0.42 10.69 -28.25
C ARG A 15 0.96 10.58 -27.63
N LEU A 16 1.13 11.06 -26.40
CA LEU A 16 2.30 10.70 -25.57
C LEU A 16 1.82 10.19 -24.20
N LEU A 17 1.73 8.86 -24.16
CA LEU A 17 1.73 7.96 -22.99
C LEU A 17 0.63 8.14 -21.93
N ARG A 18 -0.59 7.73 -22.28
CA ARG A 18 -1.41 6.92 -21.36
C ARG A 18 -1.67 5.57 -22.00
N ARG A 19 -0.61 4.76 -22.18
CA ARG A 19 -0.80 3.32 -22.06
C ARG A 19 -1.10 3.09 -20.58
N ALA A 20 -2.38 3.16 -20.21
CA ALA A 20 -2.82 2.67 -18.92
C ALA A 20 -2.43 1.19 -18.90
N SER A 21 -1.38 0.86 -18.15
CA SER A 21 -1.08 -0.52 -17.82
C SER A 21 -2.31 -1.05 -17.08
N PRO A 22 -2.97 -2.13 -17.54
CA PRO A 22 -4.29 -2.53 -17.05
C PRO A 22 -4.28 -3.14 -15.63
N LEU A 23 -3.30 -2.80 -14.79
CA LEU A 23 -3.00 -3.48 -13.53
C LEU A 23 -2.56 -2.52 -12.40
N LEU A 24 -2.90 -1.24 -12.47
CA LEU A 24 -2.71 -0.33 -11.34
C LEU A 24 -4.09 0.11 -10.86
N VAL A 25 -4.60 -0.54 -9.81
CA VAL A 25 -5.68 0.06 -9.00
C VAL A 25 -5.06 1.33 -8.41
N PRO A 26 -5.55 2.53 -8.78
CA PRO A 26 -5.03 3.75 -8.19
C PRO A 26 -5.31 3.73 -6.68
N PRO A 27 -4.43 4.30 -5.85
CA PRO A 27 -4.74 4.42 -4.44
C PRO A 27 -6.04 5.21 -4.25
N THR A 28 -6.88 4.77 -3.32
CA THR A 28 -8.07 5.51 -2.91
C THR A 28 -7.69 6.45 -1.77
N THR A 29 -8.10 7.71 -1.86
CA THR A 29 -7.88 8.70 -0.79
C THR A 29 -9.19 8.93 -0.04
N ASP A 30 -9.17 8.84 1.29
CA ASP A 30 -10.31 9.16 2.15
C ASP A 30 -10.41 10.67 2.47
N GLU A 31 -11.45 11.06 3.20
CA GLU A 31 -11.66 12.45 3.65
C GLU A 31 -10.57 12.98 4.61
N PHE A 32 -9.79 12.10 5.22
CA PHE A 32 -8.70 12.43 6.14
C PHE A 32 -7.34 12.52 5.43
N GLY A 33 -7.30 12.31 4.11
CA GLY A 33 -6.07 12.34 3.32
C GLY A 33 -5.25 11.05 3.39
N THR A 34 -5.81 9.97 3.92
CA THR A 34 -5.19 8.64 3.91
C THR A 34 -5.32 8.04 2.54
N GLN A 35 -4.17 7.66 1.96
CA GLN A 35 -4.10 6.90 0.72
C GLN A 35 -4.04 5.41 1.05
N LEU A 36 -4.98 4.63 0.53
CA LEU A 36 -5.05 3.18 0.64
C LEU A 36 -4.78 2.56 -0.72
N PHE A 37 -4.09 1.43 -0.79
CA PHE A 37 -3.99 0.65 -2.02
C PHE A 37 -4.02 -0.85 -1.74
N HIS A 38 -4.51 -1.59 -2.73
CA HIS A 38 -4.42 -3.04 -2.77
C HIS A 38 -4.23 -3.47 -4.22
N LYS A 39 -3.34 -4.44 -4.41
CA LYS A 39 -3.13 -5.12 -5.68
C LYS A 39 -2.82 -6.58 -5.42
N GLU A 40 -3.53 -7.45 -6.13
CA GLU A 40 -3.28 -8.88 -6.14
C GLU A 40 -3.29 -9.41 -7.56
N GLN A 41 -2.45 -10.40 -7.83
CA GLN A 41 -2.50 -11.25 -9.00
C GLN A 41 -2.55 -12.71 -8.55
N GLY A 42 -3.39 -13.50 -9.20
CA GLY A 42 -3.44 -14.95 -9.03
C GLY A 42 -3.01 -15.70 -10.28
N ASP A 43 -2.56 -16.93 -10.10
CA ASP A 43 -2.31 -17.88 -11.19
C ASP A 43 -3.34 -19.03 -11.23
N ALA A 44 -3.19 -19.93 -12.21
CA ALA A 44 -4.07 -21.09 -12.39
C ALA A 44 -3.98 -22.12 -11.24
N SER A 45 -2.93 -22.07 -10.42
CA SER A 45 -2.71 -22.94 -9.27
C SER A 45 -3.30 -22.36 -7.99
N ASN A 46 -4.06 -21.26 -8.07
CA ASN A 46 -4.54 -20.47 -6.94
C ASN A 46 -3.43 -19.83 -6.09
N ALA A 47 -2.19 -19.77 -6.58
CA ALA A 47 -1.17 -18.96 -5.92
C ALA A 47 -1.53 -17.48 -6.07
N LYS A 48 -1.35 -16.70 -4.99
CA LYS A 48 -1.60 -15.26 -4.95
C LYS A 48 -0.33 -14.52 -4.63
N THR A 49 -0.05 -13.47 -5.38
CA THR A 49 1.01 -12.50 -5.06
C THR A 49 0.43 -11.12 -5.09
N GLY A 50 0.84 -10.27 -4.16
CA GLY A 50 0.26 -8.95 -4.09
C GLY A 50 0.97 -8.02 -3.14
N ALA A 51 0.41 -6.82 -3.05
CA ALA A 51 0.74 -5.87 -2.03
C ALA A 51 -0.50 -5.08 -1.61
N TYR A 52 -0.57 -4.78 -0.32
CA TYR A 52 -1.53 -3.80 0.20
C TYR A 52 -0.81 -2.85 1.14
N GLY A 53 -1.40 -1.69 1.34
CA GLY A 53 -0.81 -0.71 2.23
C GLY A 53 -1.61 0.56 2.33
N TYR A 54 -1.11 1.42 3.21
CA TYR A 54 -1.63 2.76 3.38
C TYR A 54 -0.51 3.76 3.63
N ARG A 55 -0.83 5.03 3.40
CA ARG A 55 -0.04 6.18 3.83
C ARG A 55 -1.01 7.27 4.29
N ASP A 56 -0.90 7.70 5.54
CA ASP A 56 -1.72 8.79 6.07
C ASP A 56 -1.18 10.18 5.69
N ALA A 57 -1.91 11.23 6.03
CA ALA A 57 -1.52 12.62 5.79
C ALA A 57 -0.25 13.05 6.56
N ASN A 58 0.08 12.36 7.66
CA ASN A 58 1.29 12.60 8.45
C ASN A 58 2.52 11.83 7.92
N GLY A 59 2.33 11.02 6.88
CA GLY A 59 3.38 10.22 6.26
C GLY A 59 3.69 8.90 6.99
N LEU A 60 2.88 8.50 7.98
CA LEU A 60 2.90 7.14 8.51
C LEU A 60 2.41 6.17 7.44
N PHE A 61 3.09 5.05 7.30
CA PHE A 61 2.77 4.06 6.28
C PHE A 61 3.05 2.65 6.73
N ARG A 62 2.31 1.73 6.11
CA ARG A 62 2.63 0.31 6.06
C ARG A 62 2.43 -0.18 4.64
N THR A 63 3.39 -0.94 4.11
CA THR A 63 3.24 -1.69 2.88
C THR A 63 3.58 -3.15 3.16
N VAL A 64 2.64 -4.05 2.87
CA VAL A 64 2.84 -5.49 2.98
C VAL A 64 2.90 -6.07 1.59
N LYS A 65 4.01 -6.71 1.25
CA LYS A 65 4.18 -7.52 0.04
C LYS A 65 4.08 -8.98 0.43
N TYR A 66 3.33 -9.78 -0.31
CA TYR A 66 3.07 -11.17 0.07
C TYR A 66 3.05 -12.14 -1.10
N VAL A 67 3.31 -13.40 -0.76
CA VAL A 67 3.14 -14.58 -1.61
C VAL A 67 2.36 -15.62 -0.81
N ALA A 68 1.26 -16.12 -1.38
CA ALA A 68 0.48 -17.24 -0.88
C ALA A 68 0.52 -18.35 -1.94
N ASP A 69 1.12 -19.48 -1.59
CA ASP A 69 1.32 -20.62 -2.50
C ASP A 69 1.37 -21.93 -1.69
N ALA A 70 1.75 -23.05 -2.32
CA ALA A 70 1.84 -24.36 -1.66
C ALA A 70 2.79 -24.40 -0.44
N ASN A 71 3.74 -23.47 -0.33
CA ASN A 71 4.63 -23.33 0.81
C ASN A 71 4.02 -22.51 1.96
N GLY A 72 2.76 -22.07 1.88
CA GLY A 72 2.04 -21.30 2.91
C GLY A 72 1.81 -19.82 2.55
N PHE A 73 1.82 -18.93 3.54
CA PHE A 73 1.79 -17.46 3.34
C PHE A 73 3.09 -16.83 3.85
N ARG A 74 3.77 -16.02 3.03
CA ARG A 74 4.98 -15.27 3.40
C ARG A 74 4.80 -13.79 3.09
N ALA A 75 5.33 -12.94 3.96
CA ALA A 75 5.18 -11.50 3.82
C ALA A 75 6.47 -10.71 4.13
N THR A 76 6.60 -9.57 3.48
CA THR A 76 7.57 -8.53 3.83
C THR A 76 6.81 -7.24 4.10
N VAL A 77 7.04 -6.65 5.26
CA VAL A 77 6.37 -5.45 5.76
C VAL A 77 7.39 -4.32 5.80
N ASP A 78 7.16 -3.29 4.98
CA ASP A 78 7.89 -2.01 5.05
C ASP A 78 7.03 -1.01 5.85
N THR A 79 7.54 -0.48 6.96
CA THR A 79 6.77 0.42 7.84
C THR A 79 7.65 1.44 8.58
N ASN A 80 7.06 2.59 8.91
CA ASN A 80 7.63 3.58 9.85
C ASN A 80 6.76 3.81 11.10
N GLU A 81 5.86 2.89 11.40
CA GLU A 81 4.93 3.04 12.52
C GLU A 81 5.66 3.00 13.88
N PRO A 82 5.37 3.96 14.78
CA PRO A 82 5.94 3.97 16.12
C PRO A 82 5.68 2.66 16.87
N GLY A 83 6.69 2.17 17.58
CA GLY A 83 6.58 0.94 18.37
C GLY A 83 6.77 -0.37 17.59
N THR A 84 7.01 -0.30 16.27
CA THR A 84 7.35 -1.50 15.48
C THR A 84 8.87 -1.68 15.40
N ALA A 85 9.36 -2.82 15.90
CA ALA A 85 10.77 -3.19 15.78
C ALA A 85 11.03 -3.92 14.45
N PRO A 86 12.21 -3.75 13.82
CA PRO A 86 12.62 -4.58 12.71
C PRO A 86 12.93 -6.00 13.18
N GLY A 87 12.67 -6.99 12.33
CA GLY A 87 12.91 -8.39 12.66
C GLY A 87 12.07 -9.36 11.83
N ALA A 88 12.14 -10.64 12.19
CA ALA A 88 11.32 -11.68 11.58
C ALA A 88 10.41 -12.31 12.65
N SER A 89 9.15 -12.52 12.28
CA SER A 89 8.14 -13.19 13.10
C SER A 89 7.44 -14.22 12.23
N ALA A 90 7.71 -15.51 12.47
CA ALA A 90 7.31 -16.61 11.58
C ALA A 90 7.72 -16.30 10.12
N ASP A 91 6.80 -16.46 9.16
CA ASP A 91 7.03 -16.19 7.73
C ASP A 91 6.87 -14.71 7.32
N ALA A 92 6.89 -13.78 8.29
CA ALA A 92 6.83 -12.33 8.04
C ALA A 92 8.14 -11.64 8.44
N VAL A 93 8.68 -10.84 7.51
CA VAL A 93 9.87 -9.99 7.75
C VAL A 93 9.41 -8.53 7.85
N PHE A 94 9.86 -7.84 8.90
CA PHE A 94 9.57 -6.43 9.17
C PHE A 94 10.81 -5.58 8.91
N ASN A 95 10.76 -4.78 7.85
CA ASN A 95 11.70 -3.72 7.51
C ASN A 95 11.22 -2.41 8.14
N ALA A 96 11.25 -2.35 9.48
CA ALA A 96 10.73 -1.21 10.23
C ALA A 96 11.79 -0.11 10.41
N ASN A 97 11.39 1.13 10.16
CA ASN A 97 12.13 2.34 10.52
C ASN A 97 11.19 3.30 11.28
N PRO A 98 10.86 2.99 12.54
CA PRO A 98 9.80 3.67 13.29
C PRO A 98 10.14 5.16 13.52
N VAL A 99 9.17 6.04 13.26
CA VAL A 99 9.23 7.42 13.71
C VAL A 99 8.93 7.49 15.22
N ALA A 100 9.35 8.57 15.88
CA ALA A 100 9.00 8.80 17.28
C ALA A 100 7.47 8.77 17.45
N ALA A 101 7.01 8.00 18.44
CA ALA A 101 5.61 8.07 18.82
C ALA A 101 5.29 9.51 19.22
N PRO A 102 4.12 10.06 18.85
CA PRO A 102 3.65 11.26 19.50
C PRO A 102 3.64 10.98 21.00
N THR A 103 4.41 11.75 21.77
CA THR A 103 4.41 11.65 23.23
C THR A 103 2.96 11.79 23.67
N ALA A 104 2.40 10.72 24.24
CA ALA A 104 1.07 10.78 24.83
C ALA A 104 1.08 11.89 25.87
N VAL A 105 0.49 13.04 25.55
CA VAL A 105 0.22 14.08 26.53
C VAL A 105 -0.79 13.49 27.49
N GLY A 106 -0.31 12.95 28.61
CA GLY A 106 -1.09 12.66 29.82
C GLY A 106 -2.37 11.86 29.61
N GLY A 107 -2.33 10.76 28.86
CA GLY A 107 -3.45 9.82 28.74
C GLY A 107 -3.33 8.71 29.79
N ARG A 108 -4.05 8.87 30.90
CA ARG A 108 -4.14 7.98 32.06
C ARG A 108 -4.44 6.52 31.67
N TYR A 109 -3.41 5.71 31.45
CA TYR A 109 -3.51 4.24 31.56
C TYR A 109 -2.50 3.69 32.58
N ALA A 110 -2.23 4.45 33.63
CA ALA A 110 -1.82 3.87 34.90
C ALA A 110 -3.08 3.35 35.60
N GLY A 111 -3.25 2.02 35.64
CA GLY A 111 -4.21 1.35 36.51
C GLY A 111 -5.45 0.80 35.81
N ALA A 112 -5.37 -0.43 35.31
CA ALA A 112 -6.51 -1.34 35.24
C ALA A 112 -5.98 -2.79 35.17
N GLY A 113 -5.60 -3.34 36.33
CA GLY A 113 -5.62 -4.78 36.50
C GLY A 113 -7.08 -5.24 36.38
N GLY A 114 -7.44 -5.79 35.22
CA GLY A 114 -8.74 -6.42 34.98
C GLY A 114 -8.68 -7.91 35.34
N PRO A 115 -9.70 -8.48 36.01
CA PRO A 115 -9.65 -9.84 36.52
C PRO A 115 -10.16 -10.84 35.48
N TRP A 116 -9.25 -11.37 34.66
CA TRP A 116 -9.49 -12.61 33.92
C TRP A 116 -8.27 -13.52 34.06
N ALA A 117 -7.99 -13.88 35.32
CA ALA A 117 -7.23 -15.07 35.66
C ALA A 117 -8.25 -16.14 36.09
N GLY A 118 -8.37 -17.19 35.29
CA GLY A 118 -9.16 -18.39 35.53
C GLY A 118 -8.68 -19.47 34.59
#